data_AF-A0A7Y2KVT7-F1
#
_entry.id   AF-A0A7Y2KVT7-F1
#
_cell.length_a   1.000
_cell.length_b   1.000
_cell.length_c   1.000
_cell.angle_alpha   90.00
_cell.angle_beta   90.00
_cell.angle_gamma   90.00
#
_symmetry.space_group_name_H-M   'P 1'
#
loop_
_entity.id
_entity.type
_entity.pdbx_description
1 polymer ?
#
loop_
_entity_poly.entity_id
_entity_poly.type
_entity_poly.pdbx_seq_one_letter_code
_entity_poly.pdbx_strand_id
1 'polypeptide(L)'
;MAQLVSELCRELPDKFVSHPGPDALRSKKKPIRSLILVTDLIGSGERAERYLDAAWRVFSFKSWWSGRRSNGLTFDIVAYAATASGKSRVLSHRLSPCVRLVTECPTIDTAFDAEQAAVIKRICAQYNPHAGAADVLGYQNTGALIAFAHGAPNNCPRILHKYSGSWTPLFARRVTAATRSEFPNELDQQEIQQRLVNMRHKRLSEGHDWSRAAKGTLETYLVLAALSHPPRTIDVVARRTGLTFLETESVLRKAMANAWLDKHYRLTDQGQAYLRAAKKKRRVALPVGSVKMYYPSALRVPA
;
A
#
# COMPACT_ATOMS: atom_id res chain seq x y z
N MET A 1 -1.90 -18.22 -2.35
CA MET A 1 -2.50 -17.94 -3.68
C MET A 1 -3.00 -19.17 -4.41
N ALA A 2 -2.19 -20.22 -4.63
CA ALA A 2 -2.64 -21.41 -5.38
C ALA A 2 -3.89 -22.11 -4.78
N GLN A 3 -3.97 -22.19 -3.45
CA GLN A 3 -5.13 -22.75 -2.75
C GLN A 3 -6.42 -21.97 -3.03
N LEU A 4 -6.36 -20.63 -2.98
CA LEU A 4 -7.50 -19.76 -3.24
C LEU A 4 -8.03 -19.90 -4.68
N VAL A 5 -7.14 -20.02 -5.67
CA VAL A 5 -7.54 -20.28 -7.06
C VAL A 5 -8.23 -21.64 -7.20
N SER A 6 -7.68 -22.67 -6.53
CA SER A 6 -8.26 -24.01 -6.53
C SER A 6 -9.64 -24.05 -5.87
N GLU A 7 -9.82 -23.36 -4.73
CA GLU A 7 -11.10 -23.23 -4.04
C GLU A 7 -12.12 -22.49 -4.90
N LEU A 8 -11.75 -21.37 -5.52
CA LEU A 8 -12.63 -20.62 -6.41
C LEU A 8 -13.10 -21.45 -7.62
N CYS A 9 -12.20 -22.25 -8.21
CA CYS A 9 -12.56 -23.16 -9.31
C CYS A 9 -13.47 -24.31 -8.85
N ARG A 10 -13.37 -24.74 -7.60
CA ARG A 10 -14.25 -25.79 -7.02
C ARG A 10 -15.62 -25.23 -6.66
N GLU A 11 -15.67 -24.03 -6.10
CA GLU A 11 -16.91 -23.37 -5.70
C GLU A 11 -17.72 -22.92 -6.91
N LEU A 12 -17.05 -22.43 -7.95
CA LEU A 12 -17.68 -21.86 -9.15
C LEU A 12 -17.12 -22.47 -10.45
N PRO A 13 -17.31 -23.79 -10.68
CA PRO A 13 -16.70 -24.52 -11.80
C PRO A 13 -17.24 -24.09 -13.17
N ASP A 14 -18.42 -23.48 -13.22
CA ASP A 14 -19.00 -22.95 -14.45
C ASP A 14 -18.41 -21.60 -14.87
N LYS A 15 -17.74 -20.89 -13.94
CA LYS A 15 -17.19 -19.55 -14.16
C LYS A 15 -15.67 -19.53 -14.27
N PHE A 16 -14.98 -20.40 -13.54
CA PHE A 16 -13.52 -20.39 -13.46
C PHE A 16 -12.91 -21.72 -13.89
N VAL A 17 -11.80 -21.63 -14.60
CA VAL A 17 -10.97 -22.77 -15.01
C VAL A 17 -9.52 -22.46 -14.66
N SER A 18 -8.85 -23.41 -14.02
CA SER A 18 -7.43 -23.30 -13.68
C SER A 18 -6.59 -23.90 -14.81
N HIS A 19 -5.57 -23.16 -15.26
CA HIS A 19 -4.60 -23.58 -16.30
C HIS A 19 -5.23 -24.18 -17.58
N PRO A 20 -6.19 -23.48 -18.21
CA PRO A 20 -6.79 -23.96 -19.45
C PRO A 20 -5.78 -23.97 -20.60
N GLY A 21 -5.86 -24.98 -21.46
CA GLY A 21 -5.13 -24.99 -22.73
C GLY A 21 -5.66 -23.93 -23.71
N PRO A 22 -4.90 -23.58 -24.77
CA PRO A 22 -5.29 -22.57 -25.75
C PRO A 22 -6.61 -22.88 -26.47
N ASP A 23 -6.98 -24.16 -26.59
CA ASP A 23 -8.21 -24.59 -27.25
C ASP A 23 -9.46 -24.20 -26.47
N ALA A 24 -9.35 -24.07 -25.14
CA ALA A 24 -10.45 -23.62 -24.29
C ALA A 24 -10.86 -22.17 -24.57
N LEU A 25 -9.95 -21.34 -25.11
CA LEU A 25 -10.29 -19.99 -25.59
C LEU A 25 -11.38 -20.04 -26.68
N ARG A 26 -11.39 -21.11 -27.49
CA ARG A 26 -12.27 -21.27 -28.65
C ARG A 26 -13.45 -22.22 -28.40
N SER A 27 -13.64 -22.67 -27.16
CA SER A 27 -14.70 -23.64 -26.84
C SER A 27 -16.08 -23.07 -27.21
N LYS A 28 -16.83 -23.79 -28.06
CA LYS A 28 -18.19 -23.41 -28.45
C LYS A 28 -19.18 -23.40 -27.29
N LYS A 29 -18.93 -24.22 -26.26
CA LYS A 29 -19.83 -24.35 -25.10
C LYS A 29 -19.54 -23.30 -24.02
N LYS A 30 -18.26 -23.07 -23.72
CA LYS A 30 -17.81 -22.16 -22.65
C LYS A 30 -16.51 -21.45 -23.07
N PRO A 31 -16.60 -20.42 -23.93
CA PRO A 31 -15.42 -19.71 -24.38
C PRO A 31 -14.84 -18.86 -23.24
N ILE A 32 -13.53 -18.92 -23.07
CA ILE A 32 -12.83 -18.10 -22.08
C ILE A 32 -12.71 -16.68 -22.60
N ARG A 33 -13.27 -15.72 -21.85
CA ARG A 33 -13.23 -14.29 -22.18
C ARG A 33 -12.31 -13.47 -21.28
N SER A 34 -11.83 -14.04 -20.19
CA SER A 34 -10.90 -13.34 -19.30
C SER A 34 -9.80 -14.30 -18.87
N LEU A 35 -8.55 -13.91 -19.12
CA LEU A 35 -7.39 -14.58 -18.55
C LEU A 35 -6.92 -13.78 -17.35
N ILE A 36 -6.84 -14.42 -16.19
CA ILE A 36 -6.47 -13.77 -14.94
C ILE A 36 -5.18 -14.41 -14.43
N LEU A 37 -4.11 -13.62 -14.35
CA LEU A 37 -2.88 -13.99 -13.66
C LEU A 37 -2.98 -13.53 -12.21
N VAL A 38 -2.92 -14.47 -11.27
CA VAL A 38 -2.99 -14.19 -9.82
C VAL A 38 -1.60 -14.36 -9.19
N THR A 39 -1.08 -13.33 -8.52
CA THR A 39 0.26 -13.36 -7.89
C THR A 39 0.30 -12.58 -6.57
N ASP A 40 1.21 -12.91 -5.65
CA ASP A 40 1.36 -12.14 -4.41
C ASP A 40 1.98 -10.76 -4.66
N LEU A 41 3.05 -10.72 -5.48
CA LEU A 41 3.82 -9.51 -5.71
C LEU A 41 4.18 -9.33 -7.19
N ILE A 42 3.96 -8.14 -7.71
CA ILE A 42 4.59 -7.65 -8.94
C ILE A 42 5.81 -6.81 -8.51
N GLY A 43 6.95 -7.48 -8.32
CA GLY A 43 8.21 -6.87 -7.90
C GLY A 43 8.81 -6.04 -9.01
N SER A 44 9.67 -6.63 -9.84
CA SER A 44 10.25 -5.97 -11.01
C SER A 44 9.37 -6.05 -12.27
N GLY A 45 8.26 -6.78 -12.21
CA GLY A 45 7.33 -6.99 -13.33
C GLY A 45 7.70 -8.13 -14.29
N GLU A 46 8.95 -8.60 -14.30
CA GLU A 46 9.44 -9.57 -15.30
C GLU A 46 8.63 -10.86 -15.34
N ARG A 47 8.26 -11.42 -14.19
CA ARG A 47 7.51 -12.69 -14.16
C ARG A 47 6.15 -12.54 -14.86
N ALA A 48 5.43 -11.46 -14.58
CA ALA A 48 4.15 -11.18 -15.20
C ALA A 48 4.31 -10.90 -16.70
N GLU A 49 5.33 -10.10 -17.08
CA GLU A 49 5.68 -9.85 -18.48
C GLU A 49 5.97 -11.16 -19.23
N ARG A 50 6.73 -12.08 -18.64
CA ARG A 50 7.01 -13.39 -19.26
C ARG A 50 5.75 -14.22 -19.51
N TYR A 51 4.75 -14.17 -18.63
CA TYR A 51 3.46 -14.81 -18.86
C TYR A 51 2.69 -14.14 -20.00
N LEU A 52 2.70 -12.81 -20.05
CA LEU A 52 2.08 -12.05 -21.14
C LEU A 52 2.75 -12.33 -22.49
N ASP A 53 4.09 -12.40 -22.52
CA ASP A 53 4.88 -12.78 -23.69
C ASP A 53 4.57 -14.21 -24.13
N ALA A 54 4.50 -15.15 -23.19
CA ALA A 54 4.15 -16.53 -23.48
C ALA A 54 2.77 -16.63 -24.13
N ALA A 55 1.76 -15.93 -23.57
CA ALA A 55 0.44 -15.85 -24.18
C ALA A 55 0.51 -15.23 -25.58
N TRP A 56 1.25 -14.13 -25.76
CA TRP A 56 1.40 -13.47 -27.04
C TRP A 56 2.09 -14.33 -28.11
N ARG A 57 2.97 -15.26 -27.73
CA ARG A 57 3.62 -16.17 -28.70
C ARG A 57 2.63 -17.17 -29.31
N VAL A 58 1.50 -17.45 -28.65
CA VAL A 58 0.50 -18.40 -29.14
C VAL A 58 -0.33 -17.74 -30.26
N PHE A 59 -0.26 -18.30 -31.47
CA PHE A 59 -0.99 -17.79 -32.65
C PHE A 59 -2.51 -17.70 -32.41
N SER A 60 -3.10 -18.75 -31.83
CA SER A 60 -4.51 -18.80 -31.44
C SER A 60 -4.93 -17.59 -30.59
N PHE A 61 -4.09 -17.23 -29.63
CA PHE A 61 -4.34 -16.14 -28.72
C PHE A 61 -4.24 -14.79 -29.43
N LYS A 62 -3.21 -14.58 -30.26
CA LYS A 62 -3.07 -13.36 -31.09
C LYS A 62 -4.27 -13.12 -31.99
N SER A 63 -4.76 -14.16 -32.67
CA SER A 63 -5.94 -14.08 -33.53
C SER A 63 -7.19 -13.70 -32.73
N TRP A 64 -7.37 -14.25 -31.52
CA TRP A 64 -8.50 -13.89 -30.68
C TRP A 64 -8.37 -12.48 -30.08
N TRP A 65 -7.14 -12.07 -29.74
CA TRP A 65 -6.83 -10.77 -29.18
C TRP A 65 -7.05 -9.61 -30.16
N SER A 66 -6.88 -9.83 -31.47
CA SER A 66 -7.19 -8.81 -32.48
C SER A 66 -8.70 -8.47 -32.49
N GLY A 67 -9.55 -9.47 -32.28
CA GLY A 67 -11.00 -9.33 -32.13
C GLY A 67 -11.48 -8.94 -30.73
N ARG A 68 -10.60 -8.58 -29.79
CA ARG A 68 -10.98 -8.40 -28.37
C ARG A 68 -12.11 -7.41 -28.10
N ARG A 69 -12.27 -6.40 -28.97
CA ARG A 69 -13.37 -5.43 -28.86
C ARG A 69 -14.74 -6.06 -29.15
N SER A 70 -14.81 -7.08 -29.99
CA SER A 70 -16.06 -7.77 -30.34
C SER A 70 -16.31 -9.01 -29.47
N ASN A 71 -15.26 -9.77 -29.11
CA ASN A 71 -15.41 -10.98 -28.31
C ASN A 71 -15.26 -10.76 -26.78
N GLY A 72 -14.87 -9.54 -26.37
CA GLY A 72 -14.74 -9.16 -24.96
C GLY A 72 -13.54 -9.78 -24.24
N LEU A 73 -12.52 -10.28 -24.97
CA LEU A 73 -11.35 -10.88 -24.37
C LEU A 73 -10.54 -9.86 -23.54
N THR A 74 -10.31 -10.15 -22.27
CA THR A 74 -9.43 -9.38 -21.40
C THR A 74 -8.26 -10.20 -20.89
N PHE A 75 -7.17 -9.51 -20.55
CA PHE A 75 -6.07 -10.05 -19.77
C PHE A 75 -5.95 -9.22 -18.51
N ASP A 76 -6.28 -9.82 -17.37
CA ASP A 76 -6.25 -9.19 -16.06
C ASP A 76 -5.09 -9.79 -15.25
N ILE A 77 -4.48 -8.96 -14.42
CA ILE A 77 -3.46 -9.36 -13.44
C ILE A 77 -3.96 -8.90 -12.09
N VAL A 78 -4.21 -9.85 -11.21
CA VAL A 78 -4.63 -9.60 -9.83
C VAL A 78 -3.43 -9.88 -8.94
N ALA A 79 -2.97 -8.86 -8.22
CA ALA A 79 -1.90 -9.03 -7.25
C ALA A 79 -2.22 -8.43 -5.90
N TYR A 80 -1.63 -8.97 -4.84
CA TYR A 80 -1.73 -8.34 -3.52
C TYR A 80 -0.99 -7.01 -3.53
N ALA A 81 0.29 -7.01 -3.93
CA ALA A 81 1.07 -5.78 -4.04
C ALA A 81 1.84 -5.66 -5.35
N ALA A 82 2.21 -4.43 -5.70
CA ALA A 82 3.11 -4.15 -6.83
C ALA A 82 3.98 -2.93 -6.56
N THR A 83 5.23 -2.96 -7.01
CA THR A 83 6.05 -1.74 -7.04
C THR A 83 5.60 -0.84 -8.20
N ALA A 84 5.88 0.46 -8.11
CA ALA A 84 5.55 1.41 -9.17
C ALA A 84 6.22 1.02 -10.52
N SER A 85 7.50 0.65 -10.49
CA SER A 85 8.24 0.23 -11.69
C SER A 85 7.71 -1.09 -12.25
N GLY A 86 7.45 -2.09 -11.40
CA GLY A 86 6.88 -3.37 -11.80
C GLY A 86 5.50 -3.24 -12.43
N LYS A 87 4.62 -2.42 -11.83
CA LYS A 87 3.30 -2.08 -12.38
C LYS A 87 3.43 -1.40 -13.74
N SER A 88 4.30 -0.39 -13.86
CA SER A 88 4.51 0.34 -15.12
C SER A 88 5.00 -0.57 -16.24
N ARG A 89 5.97 -1.45 -15.96
CA ARG A 89 6.48 -2.43 -16.91
C ARG A 89 5.36 -3.32 -17.44
N VAL A 90 4.57 -3.90 -16.56
CA VAL A 90 3.45 -4.77 -16.92
C VAL A 90 2.38 -4.04 -17.75
N LEU A 91 2.02 -2.81 -17.37
CA LEU A 91 1.04 -2.00 -18.10
C LEU A 91 1.53 -1.59 -19.50
N SER A 92 2.84 -1.39 -19.68
CA SER A 92 3.45 -1.05 -20.96
C SER A 92 3.48 -2.20 -21.97
N HIS A 93 3.14 -3.42 -21.54
CA HIS A 93 3.10 -4.56 -22.43
C HIS A 93 2.06 -4.36 -23.54
N ARG A 94 2.31 -4.91 -24.74
CA ARG A 94 1.42 -4.82 -25.92
C ARG A 94 0.01 -5.39 -25.71
N LEU A 95 -0.17 -6.23 -24.69
CA LEU A 95 -1.48 -6.75 -24.28
C LEU A 95 -2.25 -5.76 -23.40
N SER A 96 -1.62 -4.67 -22.98
CA SER A 96 -2.21 -3.63 -22.13
C SER A 96 -3.10 -4.22 -21.03
N PRO A 97 -2.57 -5.13 -20.21
CA PRO A 97 -3.38 -5.88 -19.25
C PRO A 97 -4.01 -4.92 -18.23
N CYS A 98 -5.17 -5.29 -17.69
CA CYS A 98 -5.72 -4.61 -16.53
C CYS A 98 -5.01 -5.11 -15.27
N VAL A 99 -4.44 -4.22 -14.46
CA VAL A 99 -3.75 -4.59 -13.21
C VAL A 99 -4.59 -4.15 -12.02
N ARG A 100 -5.01 -5.11 -11.19
CA ARG A 100 -5.78 -4.91 -9.97
C ARG A 100 -4.93 -5.26 -8.76
N LEU A 101 -4.80 -4.32 -7.83
CA LEU A 101 -3.91 -4.42 -6.68
C LEU A 101 -4.69 -4.25 -5.38
N VAL A 102 -4.26 -4.91 -4.31
CA VAL A 102 -4.76 -4.66 -2.95
C VAL A 102 -4.02 -3.48 -2.33
N THR A 103 -2.71 -3.41 -2.49
CA THR A 103 -1.88 -2.31 -1.99
C THR A 103 -0.66 -2.04 -2.90
N GLU A 104 0.01 -0.91 -2.70
CA GLU A 104 1.32 -0.67 -3.32
C GLU A 104 2.43 -1.35 -2.51
N CYS A 105 3.45 -1.84 -3.19
CA CYS A 105 4.69 -2.26 -2.56
C CYS A 105 5.65 -1.07 -2.53
N PRO A 106 5.96 -0.50 -1.34
CA PRO A 106 6.99 0.51 -1.24
C PRO A 106 8.36 -0.07 -1.61
N THR A 107 9.23 0.79 -2.09
CA THR A 107 10.65 0.52 -2.31
C THR A 107 11.47 1.52 -1.51
N ILE A 108 12.77 1.30 -1.38
CA ILE A 108 13.67 2.27 -0.73
C ILE A 108 13.51 3.66 -1.35
N ASP A 109 13.35 3.75 -2.67
CA ASP A 109 13.19 5.03 -3.39
C ASP A 109 11.82 5.69 -3.23
N THR A 110 10.78 4.95 -2.83
CA THR A 110 9.43 5.50 -2.68
C THR A 110 9.01 5.70 -1.23
N ALA A 111 9.68 5.03 -0.29
CA ALA A 111 9.41 5.14 1.14
C ALA A 111 10.23 6.23 1.83
N PHE A 112 11.42 6.53 1.33
CA PHE A 112 12.36 7.47 1.94
C PHE A 112 12.65 8.65 1.00
N ASP A 113 13.12 9.77 1.55
CA ASP A 113 13.66 10.84 0.72
C ASP A 113 14.97 10.42 0.03
N ALA A 114 15.42 11.21 -0.94
CA ALA A 114 16.55 10.85 -1.78
C ALA A 114 17.86 10.66 -1.00
N GLU A 115 18.07 11.44 0.07
CA GLU A 115 19.29 11.36 0.88
C GLU A 115 19.26 10.11 1.76
N GLN A 116 18.16 9.88 2.46
CA GLN A 116 17.93 8.68 3.26
C GLN A 116 17.99 7.42 2.39
N ALA A 117 17.35 7.42 1.23
CA ALA A 117 17.39 6.31 0.28
C ALA A 117 18.82 5.99 -0.15
N ALA A 118 19.64 7.01 -0.44
CA ALA A 118 21.05 6.82 -0.79
C ALA A 118 21.86 6.21 0.36
N VAL A 119 21.64 6.65 1.60
CA VAL A 119 22.27 6.08 2.79
C VAL A 119 21.88 4.61 2.98
N ILE A 120 20.58 4.30 2.91
CA ILE A 120 20.07 2.93 3.04
C ILE A 120 20.66 2.02 1.95
N LYS A 121 20.71 2.49 0.70
CA LYS A 121 21.33 1.75 -0.40
C LYS A 121 22.82 1.48 -0.16
N ARG A 122 23.55 2.46 0.39
CA ARG A 122 24.95 2.30 0.76
C ARG A 122 25.14 1.25 1.85
N ILE A 123 24.30 1.27 2.89
CA ILE A 123 24.29 0.23 3.94
C ILE A 123 24.04 -1.15 3.32
N CYS A 124 23.05 -1.27 2.43
CA CYS A 124 22.78 -2.53 1.74
C CYS A 124 23.98 -3.02 0.93
N ALA A 125 24.71 -2.13 0.28
CA ALA A 125 25.91 -2.47 -0.49
C ALA A 125 27.09 -2.85 0.41
N GLN A 126 27.33 -2.09 1.48
CA GLN A 126 28.43 -2.31 2.42
C GLN A 126 28.29 -3.65 3.17
N TYR A 127 27.07 -3.98 3.60
CA TYR A 127 26.79 -5.20 4.36
C TYR A 127 26.20 -6.32 3.48
N ASN A 128 26.36 -6.24 2.17
CA ASN A 128 25.83 -7.25 1.26
C ASN A 128 26.43 -8.63 1.59
N PRO A 129 25.60 -9.65 1.92
CA PRO A 129 26.10 -10.97 2.33
C PRO A 129 26.79 -11.75 1.20
N HIS A 130 26.72 -11.28 -0.04
CA HIS A 130 27.30 -11.95 -1.20
C HIS A 130 28.12 -10.97 -2.03
N ALA A 131 29.43 -10.92 -1.76
CA ALA A 131 30.38 -10.09 -2.48
C ALA A 131 30.28 -10.33 -4.00
N GLY A 132 30.27 -9.25 -4.80
CA GLY A 132 30.19 -9.31 -6.26
C GLY A 132 28.79 -9.50 -6.87
N ALA A 133 27.74 -9.70 -6.06
CA ALA A 133 26.37 -9.70 -6.61
C ALA A 133 25.94 -8.29 -7.04
N ALA A 134 25.56 -8.13 -8.31
CA ALA A 134 24.99 -6.89 -8.83
C ALA A 134 23.62 -6.53 -8.19
N ASP A 135 22.88 -7.53 -7.75
CA ASP A 135 21.50 -7.40 -7.23
C ASP A 135 21.44 -7.21 -5.70
N VAL A 136 22.16 -6.21 -5.19
CA VAL A 136 22.26 -5.90 -3.76
C VAL A 136 20.89 -5.65 -3.13
N LEU A 137 20.04 -4.90 -3.83
CA LEU A 137 18.71 -4.50 -3.35
C LEU A 137 17.65 -5.58 -3.62
N GLY A 138 18.08 -6.82 -3.94
CA GLY A 138 17.20 -7.90 -4.38
C GLY A 138 17.12 -7.97 -5.91
N TYR A 139 16.26 -8.86 -6.40
CA TYR A 139 16.11 -9.13 -7.83
C TYR A 139 15.92 -7.85 -8.65
N GLN A 140 16.76 -7.67 -9.68
CA GLN A 140 16.78 -6.46 -10.54
C GLN A 140 16.91 -5.15 -9.75
N ASN A 141 17.58 -5.19 -8.59
CA ASN A 141 17.74 -4.07 -7.67
C ASN A 141 16.44 -3.34 -7.31
N THR A 142 15.33 -4.08 -7.19
CA THR A 142 14.01 -3.50 -6.93
C THR A 142 13.94 -2.77 -5.58
N GLY A 143 14.61 -3.28 -4.54
CA GLY A 143 14.59 -2.68 -3.21
C GLY A 143 13.22 -2.68 -2.55
N ALA A 144 12.44 -3.75 -2.74
CA ALA A 144 11.08 -3.87 -2.22
C ALA A 144 11.07 -3.93 -0.69
N LEU A 145 10.15 -3.20 -0.06
CA LEU A 145 9.97 -3.11 1.39
C LEU A 145 8.63 -3.75 1.78
N ILE A 146 8.48 -5.03 1.50
CA ILE A 146 7.30 -5.81 1.88
C ILE A 146 7.72 -7.21 2.29
N ALA A 147 7.10 -7.78 3.31
CA ALA A 147 7.25 -9.18 3.68
C ALA A 147 5.87 -9.79 3.86
N PHE A 148 5.68 -11.04 3.43
CA PHE A 148 4.43 -11.75 3.57
C PHE A 148 4.47 -12.70 4.76
N ALA A 149 3.29 -13.06 5.26
CA ALA A 149 3.12 -14.06 6.31
C ALA A 149 3.81 -15.42 5.98
N HIS A 150 3.94 -15.74 4.70
CA HIS A 150 4.58 -16.96 4.20
C HIS A 150 6.05 -16.75 3.76
N GLY A 151 6.54 -15.52 3.73
CA GLY A 151 7.95 -15.21 3.48
C GLY A 151 8.22 -13.86 2.83
N ALA A 152 9.49 -13.43 2.89
CA ALA A 152 9.95 -12.22 2.21
C ALA A 152 10.12 -12.50 0.69
N PRO A 153 9.76 -11.59 -0.23
CA PRO A 153 10.01 -11.72 -1.66
C PRO A 153 11.52 -11.63 -1.99
N ASN A 154 11.95 -12.16 -3.14
CA ASN A 154 13.34 -12.03 -3.59
C ASN A 154 13.68 -10.63 -4.12
N ASN A 155 12.68 -9.77 -4.28
CA ASN A 155 12.83 -8.34 -4.60
C ASN A 155 13.25 -7.50 -3.38
N CYS A 156 13.24 -8.07 -2.16
CA CYS A 156 13.76 -7.40 -0.98
C CYS A 156 15.30 -7.34 -0.98
N PRO A 157 15.89 -6.31 -0.35
CA PRO A 157 17.34 -6.23 -0.13
C PRO A 157 17.93 -7.53 0.41
N ARG A 158 19.08 -7.94 -0.15
CA ARG A 158 19.70 -9.22 0.19
C ARG A 158 20.10 -9.31 1.66
N ILE A 159 20.48 -8.19 2.27
CA ILE A 159 20.79 -8.11 3.70
C ILE A 159 19.63 -8.64 4.57
N LEU A 160 18.39 -8.59 4.08
CA LEU A 160 17.23 -9.04 4.85
C LEU A 160 17.00 -10.55 4.80
N HIS A 161 17.57 -11.28 3.83
CA HIS A 161 17.24 -12.72 3.65
C HIS A 161 18.40 -13.64 3.25
N LYS A 162 19.57 -13.11 2.92
CA LYS A 162 20.76 -13.90 2.57
C LYS A 162 21.74 -13.99 3.74
N TYR A 163 22.34 -15.16 3.87
CA TYR A 163 23.40 -15.43 4.83
C TYR A 163 24.77 -15.13 4.24
N SER A 164 25.71 -14.77 5.11
CA SER A 164 27.16 -14.88 4.88
C SER A 164 27.84 -15.38 6.16
N GLY A 165 29.15 -15.64 6.10
CA GLY A 165 29.92 -16.00 7.30
C GLY A 165 29.90 -14.92 8.41
N SER A 166 29.62 -13.66 8.06
CA SER A 166 29.59 -12.52 8.98
C SER A 166 28.21 -11.86 9.12
N TRP A 167 27.18 -12.39 8.44
CA TRP A 167 25.87 -11.75 8.38
C TRP A 167 24.73 -12.73 8.65
N THR A 168 23.95 -12.42 9.68
CA THR A 168 22.70 -13.12 10.01
C THR A 168 21.51 -12.26 9.58
N PRO A 169 20.72 -12.69 8.58
CA PRO A 169 19.60 -11.91 8.08
C PRO A 169 18.36 -11.99 8.99
N LEU A 170 17.54 -10.94 8.95
CA LEU A 170 16.26 -10.87 9.66
C LEU A 170 15.26 -11.96 9.21
N PHE A 171 15.17 -12.20 7.90
CA PHE A 171 14.32 -13.22 7.28
C PHE A 171 15.17 -14.35 6.72
N ALA A 172 15.83 -15.07 7.62
CA ALA A 172 16.56 -16.30 7.33
C ALA A 172 15.81 -17.21 6.35
N ARG A 173 16.44 -17.55 5.21
CA ARG A 173 15.84 -18.39 4.15
C ARG A 173 14.49 -17.85 3.65
N ARG A 174 14.29 -16.52 3.75
CA ARG A 174 13.06 -15.80 3.44
C ARG A 174 11.87 -16.19 4.32
N VAL A 175 12.08 -16.86 5.44
CA VAL A 175 11.03 -17.23 6.39
C VAL A 175 10.75 -16.04 7.33
N THR A 176 9.47 -15.71 7.49
CA THR A 176 8.99 -14.58 8.30
C THR A 176 8.23 -15.02 9.55
N ALA A 177 8.10 -16.34 9.77
CA ALA A 177 7.33 -16.89 10.89
C ALA A 177 7.84 -16.43 12.26
N ALA A 178 9.17 -16.38 12.43
CA ALA A 178 9.81 -15.98 13.68
C ALA A 178 9.64 -14.49 14.03
N THR A 179 9.36 -13.65 13.03
CA THR A 179 9.24 -12.19 13.20
C THR A 179 7.80 -11.71 13.08
N ARG A 180 6.83 -12.59 12.84
CA ARG A 180 5.43 -12.23 12.61
C ARG A 180 4.80 -11.49 13.80
N SER A 181 5.16 -11.85 15.03
CA SER A 181 4.69 -11.17 16.25
C SER A 181 5.10 -9.70 16.30
N GLU A 182 6.22 -9.35 15.67
CA GLU A 182 6.81 -8.01 15.68
C GLU A 182 6.17 -7.06 14.64
N PHE A 183 5.32 -7.59 13.75
CA PHE A 183 4.61 -6.81 12.73
C PHE A 183 3.10 -6.83 13.03
N PRO A 184 2.59 -5.88 13.85
CA PRO A 184 1.16 -5.81 14.14
C PRO A 184 0.34 -5.52 12.88
N ASN A 185 -0.87 -6.09 12.80
CA ASN A 185 -1.79 -5.88 11.68
C ASN A 185 -2.56 -4.55 11.75
N GLU A 186 -2.49 -3.84 12.87
CA GLU A 186 -3.19 -2.57 13.08
C GLU A 186 -2.20 -1.41 13.06
N LEU A 187 -2.63 -0.30 12.45
CA LEU A 187 -1.87 0.94 12.46
C LEU A 187 -1.80 1.46 13.89
N ASP A 188 -0.62 1.42 14.48
CA ASP A 188 -0.40 2.00 15.81
C ASP A 188 -0.65 3.53 15.77
N GLN A 189 -1.16 4.07 16.86
CA GLN A 189 -1.41 5.50 17.02
C GLN A 189 -0.14 6.31 16.76
N GLN A 190 1.03 5.80 17.15
CA GLN A 190 2.32 6.45 16.88
C GLN A 190 2.64 6.50 15.39
N GLU A 191 2.42 5.40 14.66
CA GLU A 191 2.67 5.34 13.22
C GLU A 191 1.75 6.30 12.46
N ILE A 192 0.49 6.40 12.87
CA ILE A 192 -0.48 7.33 12.30
C ILE A 192 -0.07 8.78 12.57
N GLN A 193 0.37 9.10 13.80
CA GLN A 193 0.88 10.43 14.12
C GLN A 193 2.09 10.78 13.25
N GLN A 194 3.03 9.83 13.06
CA GLN A 194 4.19 10.04 12.22
C GLN A 194 3.78 10.28 10.76
N ARG A 195 2.83 9.52 10.22
CA ARG A 195 2.29 9.72 8.86
C ARG A 195 1.64 11.10 8.71
N LEU A 196 0.85 11.54 9.70
CA LEU A 196 0.27 12.89 9.72
C LEU A 196 1.34 13.98 9.74
N VAL A 197 2.41 13.81 10.52
CA VAL A 197 3.55 14.72 10.55
C VAL A 197 4.25 14.76 9.20
N ASN A 198 4.52 13.61 8.58
CA ASN A 198 5.13 13.49 7.26
C ASN A 198 4.29 14.18 6.18
N MET A 199 2.95 14.16 6.31
CA MET A 199 2.03 14.89 5.44
C MET A 199 1.93 16.39 5.75
N ARG A 200 2.71 16.92 6.69
CA ARG A 200 2.70 18.32 7.18
C ARG A 200 1.43 18.69 7.96
N HIS A 201 0.79 17.71 8.59
CA HIS A 201 -0.39 17.87 9.44
C HIS A 201 -0.08 17.69 10.94
N LYS A 202 1.06 18.21 11.43
CA LYS A 202 1.46 18.14 12.86
C LYS A 202 0.40 18.64 13.84
N ARG A 203 -0.36 19.68 13.49
CA ARG A 203 -1.46 20.18 14.35
C ARG A 203 -2.65 19.21 14.44
N LEU A 204 -2.81 18.32 13.46
CA LEU A 204 -3.84 17.29 13.47
C LEU A 204 -3.39 16.07 14.29
N SER A 205 -2.09 15.75 14.29
CA SER A 205 -1.54 14.67 15.12
C SER A 205 -1.60 15.01 16.62
N GLU A 206 -1.40 16.27 17.00
CA GLU A 206 -1.41 16.74 18.40
C GLU A 206 -2.78 17.23 18.91
N GLY A 207 -3.73 17.47 18.00
CA GLY A 207 -4.96 18.22 18.31
C GLY A 207 -6.12 17.37 18.85
N HIS A 208 -6.08 16.06 18.61
CA HIS A 208 -7.21 15.16 18.85
C HIS A 208 -6.75 13.87 19.53
N ASP A 209 -7.53 13.42 20.52
CA ASP A 209 -7.35 12.11 21.14
C ASP A 209 -8.06 11.06 20.28
N TRP A 210 -7.29 10.33 19.48
CA TRP A 210 -7.80 9.35 18.53
C TRP A 210 -8.24 8.04 19.20
N SER A 211 -7.91 7.82 20.49
CA SER A 211 -8.25 6.57 21.21
C SER A 211 -9.76 6.32 21.33
N ARG A 212 -10.57 7.38 21.23
CA ARG A 212 -12.04 7.33 21.34
C ARG A 212 -12.75 7.55 20.00
N ALA A 213 -12.01 7.64 18.90
CA ALA A 213 -12.61 7.89 17.60
C ALA A 213 -13.40 6.66 17.12
N ALA A 214 -14.56 6.88 16.50
CA ALA A 214 -15.31 5.79 15.87
C ALA A 214 -14.48 5.16 14.74
N LYS A 215 -14.61 3.84 14.54
CA LYS A 215 -13.91 3.10 13.48
C LYS A 215 -14.12 3.77 12.11
N GLY A 216 -13.05 3.98 11.34
CA GLY A 216 -13.11 4.65 10.03
C GLY A 216 -12.93 6.17 10.07
N THR A 217 -13.00 6.81 11.24
CA THR A 217 -12.84 8.27 11.38
C THR A 217 -11.39 8.68 11.12
N LEU A 218 -10.44 7.89 11.62
CA LEU A 218 -9.02 8.20 11.54
C LEU A 218 -8.50 8.05 10.11
N GLU A 219 -8.94 6.99 9.43
CA GLU A 219 -8.70 6.70 8.02
C GLU A 219 -9.23 7.83 7.15
N THR A 220 -10.40 8.39 7.51
CA THR A 220 -10.96 9.56 6.84
C THR A 220 -10.05 10.77 6.98
N TYR A 221 -9.59 11.09 8.20
CA TYR A 221 -8.67 12.22 8.40
C TYR A 221 -7.32 12.02 7.71
N LEU A 222 -6.78 10.80 7.71
CA LEU A 222 -5.57 10.44 6.99
C LEU A 222 -5.73 10.68 5.48
N VAL A 223 -6.82 10.21 4.88
CA VAL A 223 -7.09 10.40 3.44
C VAL A 223 -7.27 11.88 3.10
N LEU A 224 -8.04 12.64 3.88
CA LEU A 224 -8.24 14.07 3.65
C LEU A 224 -6.91 14.86 3.82
N ALA A 225 -6.08 14.49 4.80
CA ALA A 225 -4.74 15.05 4.97
C ALA A 225 -3.85 14.73 3.76
N ALA A 226 -3.86 13.48 3.27
CA ALA A 226 -3.11 13.08 2.09
C ALA A 226 -3.52 13.85 0.83
N LEU A 227 -4.81 14.14 0.68
CA LEU A 227 -5.39 14.90 -0.45
C LEU A 227 -5.16 16.41 -0.36
N SER A 228 -4.70 16.93 0.78
CA SER A 228 -4.42 18.35 0.94
C SER A 228 -3.34 18.85 -0.03
N HIS A 229 -2.47 17.94 -0.51
CA HIS A 229 -1.36 18.26 -1.40
C HIS A 229 -1.38 17.39 -2.67
N PRO A 230 -1.12 17.95 -3.87
CA PRO A 230 -0.89 17.16 -5.07
C PRO A 230 0.29 16.18 -4.91
N PRO A 231 0.40 15.14 -5.76
CA PRO A 231 -0.66 14.59 -6.62
C PRO A 231 -1.77 13.90 -5.80
N ARG A 232 -3.01 13.93 -6.32
CA ARG A 232 -4.24 13.45 -5.62
C ARG A 232 -4.82 12.18 -6.25
N THR A 233 -3.95 11.29 -6.68
CA THR A 233 -4.37 9.99 -7.24
C THR A 233 -4.56 8.98 -6.12
N ILE A 234 -5.41 7.97 -6.35
CA ILE A 234 -5.69 6.91 -5.38
C ILE A 234 -4.38 6.22 -4.96
N ASP A 235 -3.48 5.94 -5.91
CA ASP A 235 -2.15 5.35 -5.64
C ASP A 235 -1.32 6.17 -4.66
N VAL A 236 -1.28 7.50 -4.83
CA VAL A 236 -0.49 8.39 -3.96
C VAL A 236 -1.13 8.49 -2.58
N VAL A 237 -2.45 8.53 -2.50
CA VAL A 237 -3.18 8.55 -1.22
C VAL A 237 -2.97 7.25 -0.46
N ALA A 238 -3.14 6.10 -1.10
CA ALA A 238 -2.89 4.79 -0.51
C ALA A 238 -1.45 4.70 0.03
N ARG A 239 -0.46 5.17 -0.74
CA ARG A 239 0.94 5.21 -0.30
C ARG A 239 1.18 6.11 0.93
N ARG A 240 0.66 7.34 0.92
CA ARG A 240 0.84 8.31 2.03
C ARG A 240 0.14 7.87 3.31
N THR A 241 -1.02 7.24 3.16
CA THR A 241 -1.85 6.80 4.29
C THR A 241 -1.52 5.39 4.75
N GLY A 242 -0.85 4.59 3.92
CA GLY A 242 -0.61 3.15 4.05
C GLY A 242 -1.87 2.30 4.15
N LEU A 243 -3.00 2.82 3.66
CA LEU A 243 -4.25 2.08 3.49
C LEU A 243 -4.23 1.28 2.20
N THR A 244 -5.03 0.22 2.13
CA THR A 244 -5.27 -0.51 0.87
C THR A 244 -6.02 0.36 -0.14
N PHE A 245 -5.97 -0.03 -1.41
CA PHE A 245 -6.75 0.63 -2.46
C PHE A 245 -8.25 0.60 -2.17
N LEU A 246 -8.77 -0.52 -1.64
CA LEU A 246 -10.18 -0.68 -1.32
C LEU A 246 -10.62 0.23 -0.16
N GLU A 247 -9.81 0.29 0.91
CA GLU A 247 -10.07 1.18 2.05
C GLU A 247 -10.03 2.65 1.60
N THR A 248 -9.02 3.00 0.81
CA THR A 248 -8.87 4.35 0.24
C THR A 248 -10.09 4.72 -0.61
N GLU A 249 -10.51 3.85 -1.53
CA GLU A 249 -11.71 4.08 -2.35
C GLU A 249 -12.98 4.21 -1.51
N SER A 250 -13.15 3.37 -0.50
CA SER A 250 -14.30 3.43 0.42
C SER A 250 -14.38 4.79 1.12
N VAL A 251 -13.24 5.29 1.60
CA VAL A 251 -13.16 6.61 2.23
C VAL A 251 -13.40 7.73 1.22
N LEU A 252 -12.82 7.65 0.02
CA LEU A 252 -13.03 8.64 -1.04
C LEU A 252 -14.50 8.75 -1.44
N ARG A 253 -15.19 7.62 -1.64
CA ARG A 253 -16.62 7.60 -1.97
C ARG A 253 -17.46 8.26 -0.86
N LYS A 254 -17.17 7.94 0.40
CA LYS A 254 -17.83 8.58 1.56
C LYS A 254 -17.57 10.08 1.59
N ALA A 255 -16.32 10.51 1.39
CA ALA A 255 -15.96 11.93 1.42
C ALA A 255 -16.59 12.72 0.26
N MET A 256 -16.72 12.13 -0.93
CA MET A 256 -17.46 12.71 -2.05
C MET A 256 -18.96 12.81 -1.78
N ALA A 257 -19.57 11.75 -1.21
CA ALA A 257 -20.99 11.76 -0.85
C ALA A 257 -21.33 12.83 0.20
N ASN A 258 -20.39 13.14 1.10
CA ASN A 258 -20.50 14.23 2.07
C ASN A 258 -20.06 15.61 1.53
N ALA A 259 -19.81 15.73 0.22
CA ALA A 259 -19.33 16.94 -0.43
C ALA A 259 -18.04 17.53 0.17
N TRP A 260 -17.22 16.73 0.84
CA TRP A 260 -15.89 17.14 1.34
C TRP A 260 -14.83 17.16 0.24
N LEU A 261 -15.08 16.41 -0.83
CA LEU A 261 -14.23 16.33 -2.02
C LEU A 261 -15.02 16.68 -3.27
N ASP A 262 -14.36 17.32 -4.23
CA ASP A 262 -14.88 17.49 -5.59
C ASP A 262 -14.60 16.27 -6.48
N LYS A 263 -15.06 16.32 -7.73
CA LYS A 263 -14.83 15.28 -8.75
C LYS A 263 -13.36 15.04 -9.13
N HIS A 264 -12.46 15.93 -8.70
CA HIS A 264 -11.01 15.85 -8.92
C HIS A 264 -10.25 15.55 -7.62
N TYR A 265 -10.95 15.05 -6.59
CA TYR A 265 -10.42 14.75 -5.25
C TYR A 265 -9.78 15.95 -4.54
N ARG A 266 -10.16 17.18 -4.88
CA ARG A 266 -9.75 18.39 -4.15
C ARG A 266 -10.69 18.60 -2.96
N LEU A 267 -10.14 19.07 -1.84
CA LEU A 267 -10.93 19.45 -0.68
C LEU A 267 -11.80 20.68 -1.01
N THR A 268 -13.11 20.52 -0.83
CA THR A 268 -14.07 21.64 -0.84
C THR A 268 -13.92 22.47 0.43
N ASP A 269 -14.61 23.62 0.50
CA ASP A 269 -14.62 24.43 1.73
C ASP A 269 -15.15 23.64 2.94
N GLN A 270 -16.15 22.77 2.73
CA GLN A 270 -16.67 21.87 3.77
C GLN A 270 -15.60 20.86 4.22
N GLY A 271 -14.90 20.22 3.28
CA GLY A 271 -13.82 19.28 3.61
C GLY A 271 -12.65 19.95 4.33
N GLN A 272 -12.29 21.17 3.92
CA GLN A 272 -11.29 21.97 4.61
C GLN A 272 -11.74 22.36 6.01
N ALA A 273 -13.01 22.78 6.19
CA ALA A 273 -13.57 23.10 7.49
C ALA A 273 -13.56 21.88 8.42
N TYR A 274 -13.94 20.71 7.92
CA TYR A 274 -13.89 19.43 8.65
C TYR A 274 -12.47 19.10 9.13
N LEU A 275 -11.48 19.23 8.27
CA LEU A 275 -10.07 19.00 8.61
C LEU A 275 -9.51 20.07 9.57
N ARG A 276 -9.94 21.32 9.45
CA ARG A 276 -9.57 22.41 10.38
C ARG A 276 -10.18 22.22 11.75
N ALA A 277 -11.40 21.70 11.86
CA ALA A 277 -12.08 21.44 13.13
C ALA A 277 -11.26 20.47 13.99
N ALA A 278 -10.74 19.40 13.40
CA ALA A 278 -9.91 18.42 14.09
C ALA A 278 -8.50 18.94 14.50
N LYS A 279 -8.02 20.04 13.88
CA LYS A 279 -6.76 20.71 14.29
C LYS A 279 -6.92 21.60 15.52
N LYS A 280 -8.14 21.89 15.96
CA LYS A 280 -8.37 22.72 17.15
C LYS A 280 -8.13 21.87 18.40
N LYS A 281 -7.11 22.20 19.18
CA LYS A 281 -6.92 21.62 20.52
C LYS A 281 -8.18 21.86 21.34
N ARG A 282 -8.75 20.78 21.90
CA ARG A 282 -9.80 20.91 22.91
C ARG A 282 -9.19 21.70 24.06
N ARG A 283 -9.73 22.89 24.36
CA ARG A 283 -9.31 23.64 25.56
C ARG A 283 -9.55 22.72 26.74
N VAL A 284 -8.48 22.27 27.40
CA VAL A 284 -8.59 21.65 28.71
C VAL A 284 -9.25 22.72 29.58
N ALA A 285 -10.43 22.43 30.14
CA ALA A 285 -11.00 23.30 31.13
C ALA A 285 -9.94 23.43 32.23
N LEU A 286 -9.43 24.65 32.44
CA LEU A 286 -8.55 24.90 33.56
C LEU A 286 -9.28 24.37 34.81
N PRO A 287 -8.63 23.57 35.67
CA PRO A 287 -9.24 23.24 36.94
C PRO A 287 -9.63 24.58 37.56
N VAL A 288 -10.91 24.74 37.88
CA VAL A 288 -11.38 25.87 38.67
C VAL A 288 -10.74 25.66 40.03
N GLY A 289 -9.50 26.13 40.18
CA GLY A 289 -8.85 26.20 41.46
C GLY A 289 -9.79 26.99 42.34
N SER A 290 -10.26 26.38 43.43
CA SER A 290 -10.99 27.11 44.45
C SER A 290 -10.16 28.33 44.78
N VAL A 291 -10.64 29.52 44.39
CA VAL A 291 -10.02 30.77 44.78
C VAL A 291 -10.15 30.80 46.29
N LYS A 292 -9.13 30.36 47.02
CA LYS A 292 -9.02 30.67 48.44
C LYS A 292 -8.84 32.17 48.48
N MET A 293 -9.95 32.88 48.64
CA MET A 293 -9.94 34.31 48.90
C MET A 293 -9.02 34.53 50.10
N TYR A 294 -7.93 35.27 49.86
CA TYR A 294 -7.00 35.63 50.92
C TYR A 294 -7.71 36.61 51.85
N TYR A 295 -8.13 36.12 53.02
CA TYR A 295 -8.60 36.96 54.11
C TYR A 295 -7.48 37.03 55.15
N PRO A 296 -6.78 38.19 55.28
CA PRO A 296 -5.78 38.36 56.33
C PRO A 296 -6.46 38.32 57.69
N SER A 297 -6.04 37.37 58.53
CA SER A 297 -6.60 37.14 59.88
C SER A 297 -6.01 38.03 60.97
N ALA A 298 -5.08 38.93 60.62
CA ALA A 298 -4.53 39.91 61.55
C ALA A 298 -4.13 41.19 60.81
N LEU A 299 -4.56 42.34 61.34
CA LEU A 299 -4.07 43.66 60.96
C LEU A 299 -2.60 43.77 61.37
N ARG A 300 -1.71 44.10 60.42
CA ARG A 300 -0.35 44.51 60.77
C ARG A 300 -0.44 45.83 61.53
N VAL A 301 0.22 45.89 62.68
CA VAL A 301 0.34 47.12 63.46
C VAL A 301 1.19 48.11 62.65
N PRO A 302 0.78 49.38 62.49
CA PRO A 302 1.58 50.40 61.82
C PRO A 302 2.90 50.63 62.58
N ALA A 303 3.98 50.83 61.83
CA ALA A 303 5.27 51.29 62.35
C ALA A 303 5.27 52.80 62.60
#